data_AF-A0A2W4JTH6-F1
#
_entry.id   AF-A0A2W4JTH6-F1
#
_cell.length_a   1.000
_cell.length_b   1.000
_cell.length_c   1.000
_cell.angle_alpha   90.00
_cell.angle_beta   90.00
_cell.angle_gamma   90.00
#
_symmetry.space_group_name_H-M   'P 1'
#
loop_
_entity.id
_entity.type
_entity.pdbx_description
1 polymer ?
#
loop_
_entity_poly.entity_id
_entity_poly.type
_entity_poly.pdbx_seq_one_letter_code
_entity_poly.pdbx_strand_id
1 'polypeptide(L)' 'PQWDLVEKRLALPEAQREALLNQIPLGRLGRPEDVAAAVVYLASPGAAYVTGTTLHVNGGMYMS' A
#
# COMPACT_ATOMS: atom_id res chain seq x y z
N PRO A 1 -2.73 -20.65 4.08
CA PRO A 1 -3.35 -19.67 3.20
C PRO A 1 -2.47 -18.44 3.06
N GLN A 2 -2.82 -17.45 2.24
CA GLN A 2 -1.83 -16.48 1.73
C GLN A 2 -1.30 -15.49 2.80
N TRP A 3 -1.80 -15.55 4.04
CA TRP A 3 -1.41 -14.67 5.14
C TRP A 3 0.03 -14.88 5.65
N ASP A 4 0.64 -16.06 5.43
CA ASP A 4 2.03 -16.35 5.84
C ASP A 4 3.07 -15.51 5.06
N LEU A 5 2.66 -14.95 3.91
CA LEU A 5 3.51 -14.11 3.07
C LEU A 5 3.62 -12.67 3.60
N VAL A 6 2.69 -12.24 4.46
CA VAL A 6 2.70 -10.89 5.05
C VAL A 6 3.82 -10.76 6.07
N GLU A 7 3.98 -11.76 6.94
CA GLU A 7 5.05 -11.79 7.95
C GLU A 7 6.44 -11.86 7.31
N LYS A 8 6.58 -12.63 6.22
CA LYS A 8 7.86 -12.87 5.55
C LYS A 8 8.48 -11.63 4.89
N ARG A 9 7.70 -10.58 4.61
CA ARG A 9 8.19 -9.28 4.10
C ARG A 9 8.89 -8.42 5.16
N LEU A 10 8.67 -8.68 6.44
CA LEU A 10 9.25 -7.88 7.52
C LEU A 10 10.71 -8.23 7.82
N ALA A 11 11.22 -9.36 7.29
CA ALA A 11 12.58 -9.86 7.50
C ALA A 11 13.45 -9.75 6.23
N LEU A 12 13.40 -8.61 5.53
CA LEU A 12 14.29 -8.35 4.40
C LEU A 12 15.69 -7.95 4.90
N PRO A 13 16.78 -8.49 4.33
CA PRO A 13 18.12 -7.96 4.51
C PRO A 13 18.17 -6.46 4.16
N GLU A 14 18.98 -5.66 4.88
CA GLU A 14 18.96 -4.19 4.75
C GLU A 14 19.16 -3.70 3.31
N ALA A 15 20.06 -4.34 2.54
CA ALA A 15 20.27 -4.00 1.13
C ALA A 15 19.02 -4.17 0.25
N GLN A 16 18.18 -5.18 0.54
CA GLN A 16 16.91 -5.36 -0.17
C GLN A 16 15.86 -4.33 0.28
N ARG A 17 15.90 -3.93 1.55
CA ARG A 17 15.04 -2.89 2.09
C ARG A 17 15.36 -1.53 1.47
N GLU A 18 16.62 -1.16 1.37
CA GLU A 18 17.04 0.08 0.70
C GLU A 18 16.69 0.10 -0.79
N ALA A 19 16.95 -1.01 -1.50
CA ALA A 19 16.58 -1.12 -2.91
C ALA A 19 15.06 -0.95 -3.13
N LEU A 20 14.24 -1.48 -2.22
CA LEU A 20 12.79 -1.32 -2.25
C LEU A 20 12.37 0.13 -1.95
N LEU A 21 12.99 0.79 -0.97
CA LEU A 21 12.70 2.18 -0.64
C LEU A 21 12.99 3.13 -1.81
N ASN A 22 14.06 2.89 -2.57
CA ASN A 22 14.41 3.67 -3.76
C ASN A 22 13.38 3.55 -4.90
N GLN A 23 12.57 2.49 -4.92
CA GLN A 23 11.50 2.30 -5.90
C GLN A 23 10.18 2.93 -5.48
N ILE A 24 10.04 3.38 -4.23
CA ILE A 24 8.83 4.00 -3.71
C ILE A 24 9.01 5.51 -3.75
N PRO A 25 8.29 6.25 -4.61
CA PRO A 25 8.40 7.71 -4.66
C PRO A 25 8.16 8.41 -3.31
N LEU A 26 7.28 7.87 -2.47
CA LEU A 26 7.03 8.39 -1.12
C LEU A 26 8.18 8.11 -0.12
N GLY A 27 9.21 7.35 -0.52
CA GLY A 27 10.41 7.07 0.28
C GLY A 27 10.18 6.23 1.53
N ARG A 28 9.01 5.58 1.66
CA ARG A 28 8.67 4.74 2.80
C ARG A 28 7.82 3.55 2.42
N LEU A 29 7.92 2.48 3.20
CA LEU A 29 6.97 1.38 3.13
C LEU A 29 5.58 1.83 3.57
N GLY A 30 4.56 1.26 2.93
CA GLY A 30 3.18 1.38 3.37
C GLY A 30 2.99 0.72 4.73
N ARG A 31 2.11 1.30 5.53
CA ARG A 31 1.68 0.78 6.82
C ARG A 31 0.22 0.30 6.71
N PRO A 32 -0.23 -0.61 7.59
CA PRO A 32 -1.63 -1.05 7.60
C PRO A 32 -2.63 0.13 7.65
N GLU A 33 -2.26 1.22 8.33
CA GLU A 33 -3.10 2.41 8.46
C GLU A 33 -3.31 3.14 7.13
N ASP A 34 -2.36 3.07 6.19
CA ASP A 34 -2.51 3.69 4.87
C ASP A 34 -3.65 3.01 4.08
N VAL A 35 -3.74 1.68 4.17
CA VAL A 35 -4.83 0.91 3.53
C VAL A 35 -6.14 1.14 4.27
N ALA A 36 -6.13 1.13 5.60
CA ALA A 36 -7.32 1.39 6.40
C ALA A 36 -7.93 2.76 6.08
N ALA A 37 -7.11 3.80 5.96
CA ALA A 37 -7.58 5.14 5.59
C ALA A 37 -8.23 5.18 4.21
N ALA A 38 -7.66 4.47 3.22
CA ALA A 38 -8.26 4.38 1.89
C ALA A 38 -9.61 3.64 1.89
N VAL A 39 -9.73 2.58 2.69
CA VAL A 39 -11.00 1.86 2.88
C VAL A 39 -12.03 2.76 3.55
N VAL A 40 -11.64 3.50 4.60
CA VAL A 40 -12.53 4.46 5.28
C VAL A 40 -13.01 5.54 4.30
N TYR A 41 -12.12 6.07 3.45
CA TYR A 41 -12.51 7.02 2.40
C TYR A 41 -13.55 6.41 1.45
N LEU A 42 -13.30 5.23 0.90
CA LEU A 42 -14.21 4.56 -0.04
C LEU A 42 -15.56 4.20 0.59
N ALA A 43 -15.58 3.91 1.90
CA ALA A 43 -16.81 3.63 2.65
C ALA A 43 -17.54 4.91 3.13
N SER A 44 -16.90 6.07 2.99
CA SER A 44 -17.46 7.33 3.49
C SER A 44 -18.57 7.87 2.56
N PRO A 45 -19.46 8.75 3.08
CA PRO A 45 -20.43 9.46 2.24
C PRO A 45 -19.80 10.27 1.10
N GLY A 46 -18.54 10.70 1.25
CA GLY A 46 -17.82 11.47 0.21
C GLY A 46 -17.53 10.66 -1.05
N ALA A 47 -17.54 9.33 -0.97
CA ALA A 47 -17.31 8.43 -2.09
C ALA A 47 -18.61 7.92 -2.73
N ALA A 48 -19.78 8.54 -2.45
CA ALA A 48 -21.10 8.02 -2.87
C ALA A 48 -21.28 7.80 -4.39
N TYR A 49 -20.48 8.46 -5.23
CA TYR A 49 -20.51 8.29 -6.69
C TYR A 49 -19.29 7.54 -7.26
N VAL A 50 -18.48 6.94 -6.38
CA VAL A 50 -17.27 6.20 -6.74
C VAL A 50 -17.58 4.70 -6.73
N THR A 51 -17.64 4.09 -7.91
CA THR A 51 -17.89 2.65 -8.07
C THR A 51 -17.08 2.09 -9.23
N GLY A 52 -16.83 0.78 -9.22
CA GLY A 52 -16.11 0.08 -10.30
C GLY A 52 -14.63 0.46 -10.46
N THR A 53 -14.04 1.13 -9.47
CA THR A 53 -12.65 1.60 -9.52
C THR A 53 -11.73 0.80 -8.60
N THR A 54 -10.44 0.77 -8.95
CA THR A 54 -9.37 0.26 -8.10
C THR A 54 -8.54 1.42 -7.56
N LEU A 55 -8.49 1.58 -6.25
CA LEU A 55 -7.64 2.57 -5.59
C LEU A 55 -6.31 1.94 -5.18
N HIS A 56 -5.23 2.32 -5.85
CA HIS A 56 -3.89 1.84 -5.54
C HIS A 56 -3.30 2.57 -4.33
N VAL A 57 -3.08 1.85 -3.22
CA VAL A 57 -2.40 2.35 -2.02
C VAL A 57 -0.96 1.81 -2.02
N ASN A 58 -0.08 2.43 -2.79
CA ASN A 58 1.25 1.86 -3.11
C ASN A 58 2.42 2.86 -2.97
N GLY A 59 2.19 4.07 -2.45
CA GLY A 59 3.24 5.09 -2.30
C GLY A 59 3.82 5.61 -3.62
N GLY A 60 3.13 5.41 -4.75
CA GLY A 60 3.56 5.85 -6.08
C GLY A 60 4.32 4.81 -6.91
N MET A 61 4.45 3.56 -6.44
CA MET A 61 5.19 2.51 -7.17
C MET A 61 4.58 2.14 -8.53
N TYR A 62 3.27 2.32 -8.69
CA TYR A 62 2.57 2.07 -9.94
C TYR A 62 1.69 3.28 -10.24
N MET A 63 1.91 3.89 -11.40
CA MET A 63 1.16 5.00 -11.96
C MET A 63 0.72 4.57 -13.36
N SER A 64 -0.59 4.39 -13.57
CA SER A 64 -1.20 4.05 -14.85
C SER A 64 -1.44 5.26 -15.73
#